data_AF-A0A350J6F2-F1
#
_entry.id   AF-A0A350J6F2-F1
#
_cell.length_a   1.000
_cell.length_b   1.000
_cell.length_c   1.000
_cell.angle_alpha   90.00
_cell.angle_beta   90.00
_cell.angle_gamma   90.00
#
_symmetry.space_group_name_H-M   'P 1'
#
loop_
_entity.id
_entity.type
_entity.pdbx_description
1 polymer ?
#
loop_
_entity_poly.entity_id
_entity_poly.type
_entity_poly.pdbx_seq_one_letter_code
_entity_poly.pdbx_strand_id
1 'polypeptide(L)'
;MYKKVSTDMNFTEREKEILSFWKENNIYKRSLKDPKDGAPTFTLYDGPPTANGKPHIGHIKTRVIKDVIPRFHSMKGEAVSFKAGWDTHGLPV
;
A
#
# COMPACT_ATOMS: atom_id res chain seq x y z
N MET A 1 -6.47 29.85 9.85
CA MET A 1 -6.93 29.22 11.10
C MET A 1 -6.92 27.71 10.92
N TYR A 2 -6.47 26.95 11.92
CA TYR A 2 -6.50 25.48 11.88
C TYR A 2 -7.89 24.95 12.26
N LYS A 3 -8.26 23.78 11.74
CA LYS A 3 -9.41 23.02 12.24
C LYS A 3 -9.07 22.43 13.61
N LYS A 4 -9.97 22.59 14.57
CA LYS A 4 -9.85 21.96 15.89
C LYS A 4 -9.95 20.44 15.71
N VAL A 5 -8.97 19.70 16.24
CA VAL A 5 -8.95 18.24 16.19
C VAL A 5 -9.82 17.68 17.31
N SER A 6 -10.69 16.74 16.99
CA SER A 6 -11.50 16.04 17.99
C SER A 6 -10.66 15.05 18.80
N THR A 7 -10.90 14.98 20.11
CA THR A 7 -10.27 14.03 21.03
C THR A 7 -10.97 12.68 21.10
N ASP A 8 -12.02 12.45 20.29
CA ASP A 8 -12.63 11.13 20.17
C ASP A 8 -11.66 10.11 19.55
N MET A 9 -11.88 8.83 19.86
CA MET A 9 -11.11 7.70 19.32
C MET A 9 -11.79 7.11 18.07
N ASN A 10 -12.46 7.93 17.25
CA ASN A 10 -13.19 7.44 16.08
C ASN A 10 -12.25 7.16 14.89
N PHE A 11 -11.25 6.30 15.09
CA PHE A 11 -10.20 6.00 14.11
C PHE A 11 -10.75 5.35 12.85
N THR A 12 -11.72 4.44 12.97
CA THR A 12 -12.30 3.74 11.82
C THR A 12 -12.94 4.69 10.82
N GLU A 13 -13.68 5.70 11.29
CA GLU A 13 -14.26 6.68 10.36
C GLU A 13 -13.20 7.62 9.77
N ARG A 14 -12.21 8.04 10.57
CA ARG A 14 -11.08 8.82 10.07
C ARG A 14 -10.28 8.05 9.00
N GLU A 15 -10.08 6.75 9.16
CA GLU A 15 -9.42 5.90 8.15
C GLU A 15 -10.22 5.84 6.85
N LYS A 16 -11.56 5.76 6.92
CA LYS A 16 -12.42 5.81 5.72
C LYS A 16 -12.38 7.17 5.03
N GLU A 17 -12.35 8.26 5.79
CA GLU A 17 -12.19 9.62 5.26
C GLU A 17 -10.86 9.76 4.51
N ILE A 18 -9.75 9.33 5.12
CA ILE A 18 -8.42 9.36 4.50
C ILE A 18 -8.36 8.47 3.24
N LEU A 19 -8.96 7.27 3.29
CA LEU A 19 -9.02 6.38 2.13
C LEU A 19 -9.79 7.01 0.98
N SER A 20 -10.89 7.69 1.27
CA SER A 20 -11.71 8.41 0.27
C SER A 20 -10.92 9.57 -0.33
N PHE A 21 -10.29 10.39 0.52
CA PHE A 21 -9.39 11.46 0.09
C PHE A 21 -8.27 10.95 -0.83
N TRP A 22 -7.60 9.84 -0.49
CA TRP A 22 -6.55 9.26 -1.32
C TRP A 22 -7.04 8.80 -2.69
N LYS A 23 -8.23 8.20 -2.76
CA LYS A 23 -8.86 7.76 -4.01
C LYS A 23 -9.22 8.93 -4.90
N GLU A 24 -9.97 9.90 -4.37
CA GLU A 24 -10.43 11.10 -5.08
C GLU A 24 -9.25 11.90 -5.66
N ASN A 25 -8.15 11.98 -4.90
CA ASN A 25 -6.97 12.77 -5.28
C ASN A 25 -5.90 11.96 -6.03
N ASN A 26 -6.17 10.70 -6.37
CA ASN A 26 -5.23 9.78 -7.03
C ASN A 26 -3.84 9.76 -6.37
N ILE A 27 -3.80 9.79 -5.03
CA ILE A 27 -2.57 10.00 -4.25
C ILE A 27 -1.54 8.92 -4.53
N TYR A 28 -1.96 7.67 -4.67
CA TYR A 28 -1.05 6.57 -5.01
C TYR A 28 -0.27 6.85 -6.29
N LYS A 29 -0.97 7.14 -7.40
CA LYS A 29 -0.33 7.43 -8.70
C LYS A 29 0.58 8.66 -8.63
N ARG A 30 0.17 9.70 -7.90
CA ARG A 30 0.95 10.93 -7.72
C ARG A 30 2.19 10.73 -6.85
N SER A 31 2.18 9.76 -5.95
CA SER A 31 3.30 9.44 -5.07
C SER A 31 4.40 8.61 -5.74
N LEU A 32 4.12 8.03 -6.91
CA LEU A 32 5.07 7.25 -7.67
C LEU A 32 5.80 8.14 -8.69
N LYS A 33 7.13 8.02 -8.74
CA LYS A 33 7.95 8.58 -9.82
C LYS A 33 7.93 7.65 -11.03
N ASP A 34 7.99 8.22 -12.22
CA ASP A 34 8.20 7.45 -13.44
C ASP A 34 9.68 7.01 -13.50
N PRO A 35 9.99 5.72 -13.64
CA PRO A 35 11.36 5.25 -13.87
C PRO A 35 12.06 5.94 -15.05
N LYS A 36 11.29 6.44 -16.03
CA LYS A 36 11.81 7.16 -17.21
C LYS A 36 12.42 8.52 -16.85
N ASP A 37 12.14 9.06 -15.68
CA ASP A 37 12.70 10.33 -15.20
C ASP A 37 14.15 10.18 -14.68
N GLY A 38 14.79 9.02 -14.87
CA GLY A 38 16.17 8.74 -14.46
C GLY A 38 16.35 8.47 -12.97
N ALA A 39 15.26 8.32 -12.22
CA ALA A 39 15.30 8.00 -10.80
C ALA A 39 15.79 6.54 -10.57
N PRO A 40 16.61 6.27 -9.53
CA PRO A 40 16.96 4.91 -9.15
C PRO A 40 15.69 4.09 -8.86
N THR A 41 15.67 2.82 -9.29
CA THR A 41 14.49 1.97 -9.15
C THR A 41 14.59 1.07 -7.92
N PHE A 42 13.50 0.98 -7.16
CA PHE A 42 13.33 0.02 -6.08
C PHE A 42 12.16 -0.92 -6.40
N THR A 43 12.41 -2.23 -6.42
CA THR A 43 11.39 -3.24 -6.79
C THR A 43 11.04 -4.17 -5.63
N LEU A 44 9.80 -4.05 -5.18
CA LEU A 44 9.01 -4.92 -4.28
C LEU A 44 8.42 -6.17 -4.94
N TYR A 45 8.97 -7.38 -4.78
CA TYR A 45 8.26 -8.62 -5.16
C TYR A 45 7.41 -9.18 -4.01
N ASP A 46 6.09 -9.25 -4.22
CA ASP A 46 5.18 -9.89 -3.26
C ASP A 46 4.99 -11.38 -3.59
N GLY A 47 5.11 -12.23 -2.57
CA GLY A 47 4.77 -13.65 -2.70
C GLY A 47 3.26 -13.79 -2.84
N PRO A 48 2.76 -14.40 -3.93
CA PRO A 48 1.33 -14.43 -4.21
C PRO A 48 0.60 -15.30 -3.18
N PRO A 49 -0.43 -14.81 -2.48
CA PRO A 49 -1.29 -15.66 -1.68
C PRO A 49 -2.10 -16.61 -2.58
N THR A 50 -2.37 -17.82 -2.09
CA THR A 50 -3.28 -18.75 -2.74
C THR A 50 -4.72 -18.23 -2.66
N ALA A 51 -5.45 -18.27 -3.78
CA ALA A 51 -6.80 -17.72 -3.89
C ALA A 51 -7.91 -18.67 -3.37
N ASN A 52 -7.70 -19.33 -2.22
CA ASN A 52 -8.56 -20.40 -1.70
C ASN A 52 -9.17 -20.11 -0.31
N GLY A 53 -8.90 -18.94 0.28
CA GLY A 53 -9.28 -18.66 1.66
C GLY A 53 -9.34 -17.18 2.02
N LYS A 54 -9.90 -16.89 3.21
CA LYS A 54 -9.94 -15.53 3.75
C LYS A 54 -8.59 -15.15 4.35
N PRO A 55 -8.18 -13.86 4.26
CA PRO A 55 -6.99 -13.38 4.97
C PRO A 55 -7.11 -13.57 6.49
N HIS A 56 -6.00 -13.92 7.13
CA HIS A 56 -5.81 -13.94 8.59
C HIS A 56 -4.76 -12.90 9.02
N ILE A 57 -4.57 -12.68 10.33
CA ILE A 57 -3.67 -11.65 10.90
C ILE A 57 -2.22 -11.70 10.37
N GLY A 58 -1.73 -12.88 9.97
CA GLY A 58 -0.41 -13.05 9.35
C GLY A 58 -0.29 -12.31 8.01
N HIS A 59 -1.38 -12.20 7.26
CA HIS A 59 -1.45 -11.41 6.03
C HIS A 59 -1.33 -9.91 6.34
N ILE A 60 -1.92 -9.43 7.44
CA ILE A 60 -1.82 -8.03 7.84
C ILE A 60 -0.37 -7.70 8.20
N LYS A 61 0.26 -8.51 9.06
CA LYS A 61 1.65 -8.32 9.47
C LYS A 61 2.60 -8.20 8.27
N THR A 62 2.49 -9.12 7.31
CA THR A 62 3.35 -9.12 6.13
C THR A 62 3.04 -7.97 5.18
N ARG A 63 1.76 -7.64 4.96
CA ARG A 63 1.35 -6.52 4.10
C ARG A 63 1.76 -5.16 4.65
N VAL A 64 1.70 -4.94 5.97
CA VAL A 64 2.16 -3.70 6.60
C VAL A 64 3.65 -3.47 6.32
N ILE A 65 4.49 -4.48 6.50
CA ILE A 65 5.93 -4.39 6.21
C ILE A 65 6.15 -4.09 4.71
N LYS A 66 5.43 -4.81 3.84
CA LYS A 66 5.49 -4.67 2.39
C LYS A 66 4.89 -3.36 1.87
N ASP A 67 4.16 -2.60 2.67
CA ASP A 67 3.64 -1.26 2.34
C ASP A 67 4.56 -0.15 2.86
N VAL A 68 5.09 -0.30 4.09
CA VAL A 68 6.00 0.69 4.71
C VAL A 68 7.32 0.83 3.94
N ILE A 69 7.92 -0.28 3.51
CA ILE A 69 9.21 -0.24 2.82
C ILE A 69 9.11 0.51 1.48
N PRO A 70 8.18 0.17 0.56
CA PRO A 70 8.01 0.93 -0.68
C PRO A 70 7.69 2.42 -0.47
N ARG A 71 6.90 2.77 0.56
CA ARG A 71 6.64 4.19 0.90
C ARG A 71 7.92 4.92 1.27
N PHE A 72 8.76 4.32 2.09
CA PHE A 72 10.07 4.89 2.45
C PHE A 72 10.95 5.13 1.21
N HIS A 73 11.01 4.16 0.29
CA HIS A 73 11.77 4.29 -0.96
C HIS A 73 11.19 5.38 -1.89
N SER A 74 9.86 5.48 -1.99
CA SER A 74 9.18 6.58 -2.70
C SER A 74 9.55 7.95 -2.11
N MET A 75 9.58 8.07 -0.76
CA MET A 75 9.98 9.31 -0.07
C MET A 75 11.45 9.69 -0.29
N LYS A 76 12.34 8.72 -0.51
CA LYS A 76 13.74 8.98 -0.94
C LYS A 76 13.85 9.41 -2.41
N GLY A 77 12.73 9.43 -3.13
CA GLY A 77 12.68 9.83 -4.53
C GLY A 77 13.11 8.74 -5.50
N GLU A 78 13.04 7.47 -5.11
CA GLU A 78 13.24 6.31 -5.99
C GLU A 78 11.94 6.00 -6.76
N ALA A 79 12.08 5.46 -7.97
CA ALA A 79 10.96 4.93 -8.73
C ALA A 79 10.60 3.54 -8.18
N VAL A 80 9.44 3.44 -7.53
CA VAL A 80 9.02 2.23 -6.82
C VAL A 80 8.13 1.37 -7.71
N SER A 81 8.52 0.11 -7.87
CA SER A 81 7.70 -0.92 -8.52
C SER A 81 7.26 -1.96 -7.49
N PHE A 82 5.95 -2.08 -7.26
CA PHE A 82 5.37 -3.09 -6.39
C PHE A 82 4.36 -3.91 -7.18
N LYS A 83 4.57 -5.23 -7.25
CA LYS A 83 3.68 -6.14 -7.98
C LYS A 83 3.15 -7.22 -7.05
N ALA A 84 1.83 -7.20 -6.85
CA ALA A 84 1.09 -8.28 -6.21
C ALA A 84 0.63 -9.31 -7.24
N GLY A 85 0.27 -10.50 -6.77
CA GLY A 85 -0.25 -11.58 -7.60
C GLY A 85 -1.12 -12.53 -6.80
N TRP A 86 -1.66 -13.54 -7.47
CA TRP A 86 -2.43 -14.63 -6.86
C TRP A 86 -1.86 -15.96 -7.34
N ASP A 87 -1.72 -16.89 -6.40
CA ASP A 87 -1.42 -18.28 -6.73
C ASP A 87 -2.74 -19.02 -6.89
N THR A 88 -2.93 -19.61 -8.06
CA THR A 88 -4.25 -20.07 -8.55
C THR A 88 -4.23 -21.49 -9.07
N HIS A 89 -3.11 -22.20 -8.92
CA HIS A 89 -2.98 -23.60 -9.35
C HIS A 89 -2.49 -24.50 -8.22
N GLY A 90 -2.53 -25.81 -8.47
CA GLY A 90 -2.01 -26.84 -7.57
C GLY A 90 -3.04 -27.36 -6.57
N LEU A 91 -2.66 -28.41 -5.85
CA LEU A 91 -3.50 -29.09 -4.85
C LEU A 91 -4.07 -28.18 -3.74
N PRO A 92 -3.40 -27.08 -3.33
CA PRO A 92 -3.96 -26.22 -2.29
C PRO A 92 -5.20 -25.44 -2.70
N VAL A 93 -5.48 -25.25 -3.99
CA VAL A 93 -6.61 -24.44 -4.50
C VAL A 93 -7.94 -25.14 -4.29
#